data_AF-A0A0F5MXN6-F1
#
_entry.id   AF-A0A0F5MXN6-F1
#
_cell.length_a   1.000
_cell.length_b   1.000
_cell.length_c   1.000
_cell.angle_alpha   90.00
_cell.angle_beta   90.00
_cell.angle_gamma   90.00
#
_symmetry.space_group_name_H-M   'P 1'
#
loop_
_entity.id
_entity.type
_entity.pdbx_description
1 polymer ?
#
loop_
_entity_poly.entity_id
_entity_poly.type
_entity_poly.pdbx_seq_one_letter_code
_entity_poly.pdbx_strand_id
1 'polypeptide(L)'
;MSADMVNHPPHYGSHPSGIECIEITELCSFTLGNAIKYIWRAWDKGNLDEDLDKARWYLRRTAANGCASAPPFKAQQLLITAVTSDGNGRRAGLLSLIRIGRPLAASDLITDMIGNDR
;
A
#
# COMPACT_ATOMS: atom_id res chain seq x y z
N MET A 1 26.01 -12.75 10.61
CA MET A 1 25.88 -11.53 9.79
C MET A 1 24.85 -10.64 10.46
N SER A 2 25.22 -9.41 10.82
CA SER A 2 24.30 -8.43 11.42
C SER A 2 23.30 -7.95 10.37
N ALA A 3 22.01 -7.96 10.70
CA ALA A 3 21.00 -7.39 9.83
C ALA A 3 21.27 -5.89 9.60
N ASP A 4 21.22 -5.44 8.34
CA ASP A 4 21.32 -4.02 8.00
C ASP A 4 19.99 -3.34 8.30
N MET A 5 19.89 -2.74 9.47
CA MET A 5 18.67 -2.07 9.94
C MET A 5 18.33 -0.79 9.17
N VAL A 6 19.22 -0.31 8.29
CA VAL A 6 19.02 0.93 7.53
C VAL A 6 18.64 0.62 6.09
N ASN A 7 19.41 -0.23 5.40
CA ASN A 7 19.20 -0.49 3.98
C ASN A 7 18.28 -1.70 3.73
N HIS A 8 18.26 -2.70 4.64
CA HIS A 8 17.42 -3.90 4.52
C HIS A 8 16.86 -4.36 5.87
N PRO A 9 16.02 -3.54 6.53
CA PRO A 9 15.50 -3.89 7.84
C PRO A 9 14.68 -5.19 7.75
N PRO A 10 14.92 -6.20 8.60
CA PRO A 10 14.27 -7.52 8.50
C PRO A 10 12.73 -7.50 8.53
N HIS A 11 12.17 -6.39 9.04
CA HIS A 11 10.73 -6.18 9.19
C HIS A 11 10.05 -5.54 7.96
N TYR A 12 10.77 -5.35 6.85
CA TYR A 12 10.21 -4.93 5.55
C TYR A 12 10.41 -5.96 4.41
N GLY A 13 11.39 -6.86 4.53
CA GLY A 13 11.66 -7.94 3.57
C GLY A 13 10.75 -9.18 3.69
N SER A 14 9.68 -9.10 4.49
CA SER A 14 8.77 -10.21 4.80
C SER A 14 7.64 -10.40 3.79
N HIS A 15 7.50 -9.50 2.81
CA HIS A 15 6.48 -9.67 1.78
C HIS A 15 6.84 -10.87 0.87
N PRO A 16 5.91 -11.80 0.56
CA PRO A 16 6.24 -13.01 -0.21
C PRO A 16 6.81 -12.76 -1.61
N SER A 17 6.67 -11.55 -2.16
CA SER A 17 7.28 -11.15 -3.43
C SER A 17 8.77 -10.83 -3.34
N GLY A 18 9.33 -10.67 -2.14
CA GLY A 18 10.69 -10.17 -1.93
C GLY A 18 10.89 -8.68 -2.24
N ILE A 19 9.82 -7.95 -2.58
CA ILE A 19 9.86 -6.51 -2.85
C ILE A 19 9.71 -5.74 -1.54
N GLU A 20 10.58 -4.77 -1.32
CA GLU A 20 10.45 -3.84 -0.20
C GLU A 20 9.46 -2.71 -0.54
N CYS A 21 8.66 -2.30 0.44
CA CYS A 21 7.65 -1.25 0.26
C CYS A 21 8.26 0.07 -0.29
N ILE A 22 9.51 0.37 0.08
CA ILE A 22 10.20 1.59 -0.37
C ILE A 22 10.42 1.61 -1.88
N GLU A 23 10.73 0.47 -2.51
CA GLU A 23 10.96 0.35 -3.96
C GLU A 23 9.73 0.77 -4.80
N ILE A 24 8.53 0.67 -4.22
CA ILE A 24 7.29 1.11 -4.84
C ILE A 24 7.00 2.57 -4.47
N THR A 25 7.09 2.89 -3.17
CA THR A 25 6.60 4.16 -2.65
C THR A 25 7.47 5.36 -3.01
N GLU A 26 8.79 5.17 -3.21
CA GLU A 26 9.70 6.22 -3.66
C GLU A 26 9.39 6.73 -5.08
N LEU A 27 8.77 5.88 -5.90
CA LEU A 27 8.37 6.20 -7.27
C LEU A 27 7.02 6.91 -7.35
N CYS A 28 6.27 6.98 -6.24
CA CYS A 28 4.90 7.48 -6.22
C CYS A 28 4.84 8.94 -5.77
N SER A 29 3.71 9.62 -6.04
CA SER A 29 3.45 10.91 -5.41
C SER A 29 3.44 10.76 -3.89
N PHE A 30 3.81 11.81 -3.14
CA PHE A 30 3.87 11.76 -1.67
C PHE A 30 2.59 11.17 -1.05
N THR A 31 1.42 11.60 -1.51
CA THR A 31 0.15 11.09 -0.98
C THR A 31 -0.10 9.63 -1.34
N LEU A 32 0.21 9.23 -2.58
CA LEU A 32 -0.04 7.86 -3.04
C LEU A 32 0.94 6.87 -2.41
N GLY A 33 2.22 7.24 -2.33
CA GLY A 33 3.25 6.44 -1.65
C GLY A 33 2.92 6.23 -0.17
N ASN A 34 2.43 7.25 0.53
CA ASN A 34 1.98 7.06 1.91
C ASN A 34 0.75 6.14 2.00
N ALA A 35 -0.23 6.24 1.11
CA ALA A 35 -1.36 5.32 1.07
C ALA A 35 -0.91 3.86 0.90
N ILE A 36 -0.03 3.59 -0.06
CA ILE A 36 0.54 2.26 -0.30
C ILE A 36 1.28 1.78 0.95
N LYS A 37 2.12 2.61 1.56
CA LYS A 37 2.89 2.29 2.78
C LYS A 37 1.98 1.82 3.92
N TYR A 38 0.87 2.51 4.15
CA TYR A 38 -0.04 2.13 5.22
C TYR A 38 -0.80 0.84 4.91
N ILE A 39 -1.27 0.64 3.68
CA ILE A 39 -1.87 -0.62 3.23
C ILE A 39 -0.88 -1.78 3.39
N TRP A 40 0.38 -1.55 3.03
CA TRP A 40 1.45 -2.55 3.14
C TRP A 40 1.63 -3.03 4.58
N ARG A 41 1.63 -2.09 5.53
CA ARG A 41 1.87 -2.35 6.96
C ARG A 41 0.68 -2.89 7.74
N ALA A 42 -0.55 -2.67 7.26
CA ALA A 42 -1.74 -2.81 8.09
C ALA A 42 -1.93 -4.23 8.68
N TRP A 43 -1.45 -5.26 7.98
CA TRP A 43 -1.52 -6.66 8.45
C TRP A 43 -0.23 -7.17 9.12
N ASP A 44 0.83 -6.36 9.14
CA ASP A 44 2.15 -6.79 9.63
C ASP A 44 2.47 -6.21 11.01
N LYS A 45 1.84 -5.08 11.41
CA LYS A 45 2.22 -4.31 12.62
C LYS A 45 1.16 -4.24 13.73
N GLY A 46 0.07 -5.00 13.63
CA GLY A 46 -0.92 -5.15 14.71
C GLY A 46 -1.92 -3.98 14.89
N ASN A 47 -1.81 -2.90 14.11
CA ASN A 47 -2.73 -1.76 14.14
C ASN A 47 -3.50 -1.63 12.81
N LEU A 48 -4.26 -2.68 12.45
CA LEU A 48 -4.96 -2.79 11.17
C LEU A 48 -5.84 -1.56 10.88
N ASP A 49 -6.79 -1.26 11.76
CA ASP A 49 -7.77 -0.17 11.54
C ASP A 49 -7.10 1.19 11.43
N GLU A 50 -6.10 1.47 12.27
CA GLU A 50 -5.39 2.75 12.28
C GLU A 50 -4.59 2.97 10.99
N ASP A 51 -3.89 1.93 10.51
CA ASP A 51 -3.15 2.00 9.26
C ASP A 51 -4.11 2.09 8.06
N LEU A 52 -5.23 1.34 8.06
CA LEU A 52 -6.26 1.48 7.01
C LEU A 52 -6.90 2.87 7.00
N ASP A 53 -7.21 3.46 8.15
CA ASP A 53 -7.75 4.81 8.23
C ASP A 53 -6.77 5.86 7.71
N LYS A 54 -5.48 5.73 8.02
CA LYS A 54 -4.42 6.58 7.44
C LYS A 54 -4.34 6.40 5.92
N ALA A 55 -4.38 5.16 5.42
CA ALA A 55 -4.40 4.91 3.98
C ALA A 55 -5.58 5.59 3.29
N ARG A 56 -6.80 5.44 3.85
CA ARG A 56 -8.02 6.10 3.35
C ARG A 56 -7.86 7.61 3.31
N TRP A 57 -7.30 8.22 4.36
CA TRP A 57 -7.04 9.66 4.41
C TRP A 57 -6.11 10.12 3.27
N TYR A 58 -5.02 9.38 3.02
CA TYR A 58 -4.08 9.70 1.95
C TYR A 58 -4.68 9.51 0.55
N LEU A 59 -5.47 8.44 0.33
CA LEU A 59 -6.15 8.19 -0.95
C LEU A 59 -7.12 9.31 -1.33
N ARG A 60 -7.90 9.79 -0.35
CA ARG A 60 -8.81 10.92 -0.55
C ARG A 60 -8.04 12.20 -0.91
N ARG A 61 -6.89 12.44 -0.29
CA ARG A 61 -6.01 13.57 -0.63
C ARG A 61 -5.38 13.44 -2.01
N THR A 62 -4.99 12.24 -2.44
CA THR A 62 -4.49 12.03 -3.81
C THR A 62 -5.50 12.53 -4.84
N ALA A 63 -6.78 12.18 -4.66
CA ALA A 63 -7.86 12.65 -5.52
C ALA A 63 -8.12 14.16 -5.38
N ALA A 64 -8.26 14.65 -4.14
CA ALA A 64 -8.60 16.05 -3.87
C ALA A 64 -7.53 17.04 -4.35
N ASN A 65 -6.26 16.65 -4.27
CA ASN A 65 -5.13 17.50 -4.69
C ASN A 65 -4.87 17.42 -6.21
N GLY A 66 -5.60 16.58 -6.96
CA GLY A 66 -5.31 16.32 -8.37
C GLY A 66 -3.93 15.68 -8.61
N CYS A 67 -3.39 14.98 -7.61
CA CYS A 67 -2.14 14.25 -7.77
C CYS A 67 -2.32 13.08 -8.75
N ALA A 68 -1.22 12.60 -9.33
CA ALA A 68 -1.24 11.38 -10.14
C ALA A 68 -1.84 10.23 -9.31
N SER A 69 -3.04 9.78 -9.73
CA SER A 69 -3.77 8.69 -9.09
C SER A 69 -3.21 7.32 -9.43
N ALA A 70 -2.57 7.19 -10.59
CA ALA A 70 -1.88 5.98 -11.02
C ALA A 70 -0.38 6.08 -10.68
N PRO A 71 0.23 5.02 -10.13
CA PRO A 71 1.68 4.92 -10.01
C PRO A 71 2.37 4.97 -11.39
N PRO A 72 3.63 5.41 -11.50
CA PRO A 72 4.41 5.26 -12.73
C PRO A 72 4.58 3.79 -13.14
N PHE A 73 4.91 3.55 -14.42
CA PHE A 73 4.98 2.21 -14.99
C PHE A 73 5.85 1.23 -14.16
N LYS A 74 7.02 1.65 -13.70
CA LYS A 74 7.90 0.81 -12.87
C LYS A 74 7.24 0.40 -11.55
N ALA A 75 6.58 1.34 -10.87
CA ALA A 75 5.84 1.05 -9.64
C ALA A 75 4.64 0.13 -9.91
N GLN A 76 3.96 0.27 -11.06
CA GLN A 76 2.90 -0.65 -11.45
C GLN A 76 3.41 -2.08 -11.63
N GLN A 77 4.58 -2.28 -12.26
CA GLN A 77 5.18 -3.62 -12.41
C GLN A 77 5.52 -4.25 -11.06
N LEU A 78 6.13 -3.49 -10.16
CA LEU A 78 6.43 -3.95 -8.80
C LEU A 78 5.14 -4.31 -8.03
N LEU A 79 4.10 -3.47 -8.15
CA LEU A 79 2.79 -3.75 -7.55
C LEU A 79 2.12 -4.99 -8.13
N ILE A 80 2.29 -5.29 -9.42
CA ILE A 80 1.77 -6.54 -10.02
C ILE A 80 2.40 -7.73 -9.31
N THR A 81 3.72 -7.78 -9.23
CA THR A 81 4.45 -8.87 -8.58
C THR A 81 4.05 -8.99 -7.11
N ALA A 82 4.00 -7.87 -6.38
CA ALA A 82 3.54 -7.86 -4.99
C ALA A 82 2.13 -8.44 -4.86
N VAL A 83 1.16 -7.92 -5.61
CA VAL A 83 -0.24 -8.37 -5.57
C VAL A 83 -0.38 -9.86 -5.90
N THR A 84 0.36 -10.38 -6.88
CA THR A 84 0.28 -11.79 -7.28
C THR A 84 0.90 -12.75 -6.28
N SER A 85 1.85 -12.29 -5.48
CA SER A 85 2.51 -13.09 -4.45
C SER A 85 1.86 -12.95 -3.07
N ASP A 86 0.95 -11.99 -2.91
CA ASP A 86 0.36 -11.68 -1.62
C ASP A 86 -0.75 -12.67 -1.24
N GLY A 87 -0.55 -13.42 -0.17
CA GLY A 87 -1.56 -14.33 0.38
C GLY A 87 -2.75 -13.61 1.03
N ASN A 88 -2.64 -12.31 1.30
CA ASN A 88 -3.72 -11.52 1.86
C ASN A 88 -4.57 -10.88 0.76
N GLY A 89 -5.71 -11.50 0.45
CA GLY A 89 -6.62 -11.02 -0.60
C GLY A 89 -7.17 -9.61 -0.37
N ARG A 90 -7.31 -9.15 0.88
CA ARG A 90 -7.75 -7.79 1.22
C ARG A 90 -6.67 -6.77 0.85
N ARG A 91 -5.41 -7.02 1.25
CA ARG A 91 -4.25 -6.19 0.89
C ARG A 91 -4.02 -6.17 -0.62
N ALA A 92 -4.01 -7.34 -1.25
CA ALA A 92 -3.85 -7.51 -2.69
C ALA A 92 -4.92 -6.74 -3.49
N GLY A 93 -6.18 -6.80 -3.06
CA GLY A 93 -7.28 -6.07 -3.68
C GLY A 93 -7.10 -4.54 -3.65
N LEU A 94 -6.71 -4.00 -2.49
CA LEU A 94 -6.45 -2.57 -2.32
C LEU A 94 -5.27 -2.10 -3.19
N LEU A 95 -4.15 -2.84 -3.17
CA LEU A 95 -2.98 -2.53 -3.98
C LEU A 95 -3.27 -2.63 -5.49
N SER A 96 -4.14 -3.57 -5.90
CA SER A 96 -4.58 -3.70 -7.30
C SER A 96 -5.40 -2.49 -7.76
N LEU A 97 -6.31 -1.96 -6.93
CA LEU A 97 -7.08 -0.75 -7.23
C LEU A 97 -6.16 0.48 -7.37
N ILE A 98 -5.19 0.62 -6.48
CA ILE A 98 -4.17 1.69 -6.55
C ILE A 98 -3.35 1.57 -7.83
N ARG A 99 -2.88 0.36 -8.17
CA ARG A 99 -2.09 0.10 -9.39
C ARG A 99 -2.78 0.62 -10.65
N ILE A 100 -4.10 0.44 -10.76
CA ILE A 100 -4.88 0.87 -11.93
C ILE A 100 -5.43 2.30 -11.81
N GLY A 101 -4.94 3.08 -10.85
CA GLY A 101 -5.29 4.49 -10.71
C GLY A 101 -6.68 4.75 -10.13
N ARG A 102 -7.18 3.86 -9.27
CA ARG A 102 -8.51 3.98 -8.63
C ARG A 102 -8.44 4.22 -7.10
N PRO A 103 -7.89 5.37 -6.65
CA PRO A 103 -7.69 5.63 -5.23
C PRO A 103 -9.01 5.82 -4.46
N LEU A 104 -10.05 6.38 -5.08
CA LEU A 104 -11.36 6.52 -4.42
C LEU A 104 -12.04 5.17 -4.20
N ALA A 105 -12.02 4.28 -5.20
CA ALA A 105 -12.52 2.92 -5.02
C ALA A 105 -11.76 2.16 -3.93
N ALA A 106 -10.44 2.37 -3.82
CA ALA A 106 -9.66 1.81 -2.71
C ALA A 106 -10.07 2.41 -1.35
N SER A 107 -10.35 3.71 -1.28
CA SER A 107 -10.87 4.38 -0.07
C SER A 107 -12.25 3.85 0.35
N ASP A 108 -13.13 3.58 -0.62
CA ASP A 108 -14.46 3.05 -0.37
C ASP A 108 -14.35 1.61 0.14
N LEU A 109 -13.52 0.78 -0.48
CA LEU A 109 -13.23 -0.58 -0.01
C LEU A 109 -12.67 -0.58 1.43
N ILE A 110 -11.78 0.37 1.78
CA ILE A 110 -11.31 0.52 3.17
C ILE A 110 -12.47 0.87 4.10
N THR A 111 -13.37 1.75 3.68
CA THR A 111 -14.53 2.14 4.49
C THR A 111 -15.42 0.94 4.77
N ASP A 112 -15.65 0.09 3.76
CA ASP A 112 -16.41 -1.14 3.91
C ASP A 112 -15.71 -2.16 4.82
N MET A 113 -14.37 -2.25 4.75
CA MET A 113 -13.59 -3.11 5.65
C MET A 113 -13.72 -2.68 7.11
N ILE A 114 -13.47 -1.40 7.41
CA ILE A 114 -13.53 -0.87 8.78
C ILE A 114 -14.98 -0.88 9.32
N GLY A 115 -15.96 -0.65 8.44
CA GLY A 115 -17.38 -0.63 8.79
C GLY A 115 -17.97 -2.01 9.09
N ASN A 116 -17.41 -3.09 8.53
CA ASN A 116 -17.86 -4.47 8.78
C ASN A 116 -17.19 -5.12 10.01
N ASP A 117 -16.09 -4.55 10.51
CA ASP A 117 -15.35 -5.06 11.68
C ASP A 117 -15.77 -4.35 13.01
N ARG A 118 -16.88 -3.57 13.00
CA ARG A 118 -17.53 -2.96 14.18
C ARG A 118 -18.96 -3.47 14.36
#